data_AF-A0A7X9KXV9-F1
#
_entry.id   AF-A0A7X9KXV9-F1
#
_cell.length_a   1.000
_cell.length_b   1.000
_cell.length_c   1.000
_cell.angle_alpha   90.00
_cell.angle_beta   90.00
_cell.angle_gamma   90.00
#
_symmetry.space_group_name_H-M   'P 1'
#
loop_
_entity.id
_entity.type
_entity.pdbx_description
1 polymer ?
#
loop_
_entity_poly.entity_id
_entity_poly.type
_entity_poly.pdbx_seq_one_letter_code
_entity_poly.pdbx_strand_id
1 'polypeptide(L)'
;SQTMFARRVFELMASNTVVIGNYSRGVKNYFGDLTICTDDANELKYRLDKYCANDESKYQYRLLGLRAVLKEHLYEDRLDFIIKKVFGKSIKPNPIHIDVFSYVKNQNQFNKVLAMFNKQSYQNKSLTILSDIELENNNNDIKIIKSDNNFTVENMFSNSYISYFEANNFYGENYLLDFALSLRYTNFDAIGKSDFYIMDDNGSFNVPNFNNSYKKVDALKPHSSMLDSNYYGKLSISNIIDNITINDGDLFSADQFNYCINCSCDNPSSDAEIEDIGISLDKINKISSSIITNAVIKTEKTFDIRPLEVEKTIFDKPEKINLIKTVQGLTISSNLDNEEYSCAQYNNDFYSVKPFLVENKLSVLFEGIGDLSILGSCVFYENKKEVFKVDNIIFNTTQKIVIPTNVNKVQFGIKVIGSGSFIFNKAIMGENYLDNDEIYFVSRNENLLISDSYPHYENEILDYPLKKIQDLFIGKTYDVVCVNNFSKNGFREYKGINVFETHEKQLIEVLNNINTNKNIVVYTLNKEIENIVKKYNSNFKILTENNEILND
;
A
#
# COMPACT_ATOMS: atom_id res chain seq x y z
N SER A 1 11.03 -7.37 0.12
CA SER A 1 10.02 -7.41 1.20
C SER A 1 8.67 -6.95 0.65
N GLN A 2 7.55 -7.54 1.08
CA GLN A 2 6.20 -7.18 0.64
C GLN A 2 5.58 -5.99 1.40
N THR A 3 6.21 -5.55 2.50
CA THR A 3 5.67 -4.50 3.39
C THR A 3 6.70 -3.46 3.79
N MET A 4 8.00 -3.75 3.67
CA MET A 4 9.07 -2.83 4.04
C MET A 4 9.49 -1.98 2.83
N PHE A 5 9.41 -0.66 2.99
CA PHE A 5 9.88 0.34 2.03
C PHE A 5 10.13 1.69 2.71
N ALA A 6 10.78 2.61 2.01
CA ALA A 6 11.07 3.94 2.51
C ALA A 6 9.77 4.69 2.81
N ARG A 7 9.55 5.05 4.08
CA ARG A 7 8.32 5.75 4.50
C ARG A 7 8.12 7.08 3.80
N ARG A 8 9.21 7.72 3.35
CA ARG A 8 9.21 9.00 2.61
C ARG A 8 8.29 9.02 1.38
N VAL A 9 7.91 7.86 0.82
CA VAL A 9 6.95 7.78 -0.30
C VAL A 9 5.62 8.46 0.04
N PHE A 10 5.13 8.33 1.28
CA PHE A 10 3.85 8.92 1.70
C PHE A 10 3.93 10.46 1.64
N GLU A 11 4.99 11.03 2.21
CA GLU A 11 5.22 12.48 2.23
C GLU A 11 5.47 13.05 0.83
N LEU A 12 6.19 12.33 -0.03
CA LEU A 12 6.43 12.76 -1.42
C LEU A 12 5.13 12.79 -2.25
N MET A 13 4.30 11.75 -2.15
CA MET A 13 3.00 11.72 -2.81
C MET A 13 2.04 12.77 -2.22
N ALA A 14 2.05 12.97 -0.90
CA ALA A 14 1.29 14.05 -0.24
C ALA A 14 1.78 15.45 -0.64
N SER A 15 3.05 15.59 -1.01
CA SER A 15 3.62 16.82 -1.58
C SER A 15 3.25 16.99 -3.06
N ASN A 16 2.39 16.13 -3.60
CA ASN A 16 1.91 16.12 -4.97
C ASN A 16 3.06 16.08 -5.99
N THR A 17 3.97 15.12 -5.81
CA THR A 17 5.15 14.91 -6.67
C THR A 17 5.14 13.53 -7.34
N VAL A 18 5.77 13.43 -8.50
CA VAL A 18 6.02 12.14 -9.17
C VAL A 18 7.07 11.39 -8.36
N VAL A 19 6.72 10.20 -7.88
CA VAL A 19 7.64 9.37 -7.09
C VAL A 19 8.22 8.25 -7.94
N ILE A 20 9.56 8.22 -7.98
CA ILE A 20 10.36 7.27 -8.76
C ILE A 20 11.35 6.59 -7.81
N GLY A 21 11.54 5.29 -7.98
CA GLY A 21 12.59 4.56 -7.28
C GLY A 21 12.77 3.14 -7.79
N ASN A 22 13.69 2.42 -7.15
CA ASN A 22 13.91 1.00 -7.40
C ASN A 22 12.65 0.19 -7.11
N TYR A 23 12.60 -1.02 -7.67
CA TYR A 23 11.51 -1.92 -7.40
C TYR A 23 11.34 -2.17 -5.90
N SER A 24 10.12 -1.96 -5.43
CA SER A 24 9.72 -2.33 -4.08
C SER A 24 8.33 -2.95 -4.15
N ARG A 25 8.27 -4.25 -3.85
CA ARG A 25 7.00 -4.96 -3.73
C ARG A 25 6.06 -4.28 -2.72
N GLY A 26 6.60 -3.75 -1.63
CA GLY A 26 5.82 -3.01 -0.65
C GLY A 26 5.19 -1.74 -1.21
N VAL A 27 5.94 -0.92 -1.93
CA VAL A 27 5.37 0.26 -2.60
C VAL A 27 4.31 -0.15 -3.63
N LYS A 28 4.61 -1.15 -4.47
CA LYS A 28 3.67 -1.69 -5.46
C LYS A 28 2.40 -2.28 -4.85
N ASN A 29 2.48 -2.85 -3.64
CA ASN A 29 1.32 -3.33 -2.92
C ASN A 29 0.44 -2.17 -2.42
N TYR A 30 1.03 -1.10 -1.88
CA TYR A 30 0.25 0.03 -1.36
C TYR A 30 -0.29 0.95 -2.46
N PHE A 31 0.51 1.20 -3.50
CA PHE A 31 0.24 2.28 -4.45
C PHE A 31 0.16 1.83 -5.91
N GLY A 32 0.46 0.57 -6.20
CA GLY A 32 0.41 0.06 -7.58
C GLY A 32 1.27 0.92 -8.51
N ASP A 33 0.63 1.41 -9.57
CA ASP A 33 1.22 2.24 -10.61
C ASP A 33 1.08 3.75 -10.34
N LEU A 34 0.54 4.16 -9.18
CA LEU A 34 0.59 5.55 -8.68
C LEU A 34 2.02 6.00 -8.30
N THR A 35 2.98 5.06 -8.34
CA THR A 35 4.41 5.32 -8.24
C THR A 35 5.14 4.56 -9.34
N ILE A 36 6.28 5.09 -9.79
CA ILE A 36 7.14 4.40 -10.77
C ILE A 36 8.23 3.65 -10.00
N CYS A 37 8.03 2.35 -9.79
CA CYS A 37 8.96 1.48 -9.06
C CYS A 37 9.42 0.31 -9.94
N THR A 38 10.61 0.42 -10.50
CA THR A 38 11.20 -0.55 -11.43
C THR A 38 12.73 -0.51 -11.32
N ASP A 39 13.37 -1.65 -11.53
CA ASP A 39 14.84 -1.76 -11.58
C ASP A 39 15.37 -1.72 -13.03
N ASP A 40 14.48 -1.62 -14.03
CA ASP A 40 14.83 -1.60 -15.45
C ASP A 40 14.72 -0.20 -16.06
N ALA A 41 15.74 0.19 -16.83
CA ALA A 41 15.82 1.50 -17.44
C ALA A 41 14.80 1.72 -18.58
N ASN A 42 14.47 0.67 -19.34
CA ASN A 42 13.51 0.80 -20.45
C ASN A 42 12.08 0.90 -19.92
N GLU A 43 11.75 0.13 -18.88
CA GLU A 43 10.47 0.23 -18.18
C GLU A 43 10.31 1.59 -17.50
N LEU A 44 11.35 2.10 -16.84
CA LEU A 44 11.35 3.45 -16.28
C LEU A 44 11.03 4.50 -17.36
N LYS A 45 11.73 4.44 -18.49
CA LYS A 45 11.50 5.36 -19.61
C LYS A 45 10.07 5.25 -20.14
N TYR A 46 9.60 4.03 -20.40
CA TYR A 46 8.24 3.77 -20.87
C TYR A 46 7.19 4.38 -19.94
N ARG A 47 7.34 4.23 -18.62
CA ARG A 47 6.41 4.79 -17.62
C ARG A 47 6.47 6.31 -17.53
N LEU A 48 7.66 6.90 -17.65
CA LEU A 48 7.81 8.35 -17.73
C LEU A 48 7.15 8.92 -18.98
N ASP A 49 7.35 8.28 -20.13
CA ASP A 49 6.69 8.67 -21.39
C ASP A 49 5.17 8.49 -21.30
N LYS A 50 4.69 7.46 -20.61
CA LYS A 50 3.26 7.20 -20.42
C LYS A 50 2.58 8.22 -19.50
N TYR A 51 3.19 8.55 -18.35
CA TYR A 51 2.53 9.32 -17.28
C TYR A 51 3.02 10.76 -17.16
N CYS A 52 4.16 11.10 -17.77
CA CYS A 52 4.83 12.39 -17.58
C CYS A 52 5.27 13.02 -18.92
N ALA A 53 4.68 12.63 -20.06
CA ALA A 53 5.03 13.18 -21.38
C ALA A 53 4.79 14.69 -21.51
N ASN A 54 3.81 15.22 -20.79
CA ASN A 54 3.48 16.65 -20.77
C ASN A 54 2.99 17.08 -19.37
N ASP A 55 2.81 18.39 -19.17
CA ASP A 55 2.39 18.90 -17.86
C ASP A 55 1.01 18.40 -17.45
N GLU A 56 0.05 18.32 -18.36
CA GLU A 56 -1.31 17.84 -18.06
C GLU A 56 -1.31 16.39 -17.53
N SER A 57 -0.73 15.46 -18.29
CA SER A 57 -0.59 14.05 -17.89
C SER A 57 0.16 13.89 -16.56
N LYS A 58 1.27 14.62 -16.40
CA LYS A 58 2.03 14.65 -15.14
C LYS A 58 1.17 15.15 -13.97
N TYR A 59 0.33 16.16 -14.19
CA TYR A 59 -0.50 16.77 -13.15
C TYR A 59 -1.67 15.85 -12.78
N GLN A 60 -2.26 15.13 -13.74
CA GLN A 60 -3.25 14.09 -13.48
C GLN A 60 -2.60 12.94 -12.68
N TYR A 61 -1.41 12.49 -13.09
CA TYR A 61 -0.70 11.40 -12.44
C TYR A 61 -0.42 11.68 -10.96
N ARG A 62 0.17 12.85 -10.65
CA ARG A 62 0.45 13.25 -9.27
C ARG A 62 -0.82 13.42 -8.43
N LEU A 63 -1.91 13.92 -9.02
CA LEU A 63 -3.19 14.10 -8.31
C LEU A 63 -3.74 12.75 -7.83
N LEU A 64 -3.65 11.70 -8.65
CA LEU A 64 -4.06 10.36 -8.24
C LEU A 64 -3.26 9.86 -7.03
N GLY A 65 -1.95 10.09 -7.03
CA GLY A 65 -1.09 9.76 -5.90
C GLY A 65 -1.42 10.56 -4.63
N LEU A 66 -1.62 11.87 -4.76
CA LEU A 66 -2.06 12.75 -3.67
C LEU A 66 -3.39 12.24 -3.09
N ARG A 67 -4.36 11.95 -3.95
CA ARG A 67 -5.69 11.47 -3.57
C ARG A 67 -5.61 10.13 -2.82
N ALA A 68 -4.75 9.20 -3.26
CA ALA A 68 -4.55 7.93 -2.58
C ALA A 68 -4.01 8.13 -1.15
N VAL A 69 -2.99 8.98 -0.97
CA VAL A 69 -2.43 9.25 0.36
C VAL A 69 -3.43 9.99 1.26
N LEU A 70 -4.06 11.04 0.75
CA LEU A 70 -5.05 11.81 1.50
C LEU A 70 -6.31 11.02 1.80
N LYS A 71 -6.64 9.92 1.12
CA LYS A 71 -7.79 9.08 1.46
C LYS A 71 -7.48 8.13 2.62
N GLU A 72 -6.31 7.50 2.61
CA GLU A 72 -6.11 6.31 3.43
C GLU A 72 -4.77 6.25 4.20
N HIS A 73 -3.80 7.12 3.93
CA HIS A 73 -2.43 6.90 4.39
C HIS A 73 -1.85 8.00 5.28
N LEU A 74 -2.69 8.83 5.88
CA LEU A 74 -2.24 9.82 6.85
C LEU A 74 -1.86 9.19 8.18
N TYR A 75 -1.08 9.91 8.98
CA TYR A 75 -0.74 9.47 10.34
C TYR A 75 -1.98 9.26 11.20
N GLU A 76 -3.01 10.09 11.02
CA GLU A 76 -4.30 9.91 11.71
C GLU A 76 -5.00 8.60 11.36
N ASP A 77 -4.92 8.13 10.10
CA ASP A 77 -5.51 6.85 9.70
C ASP A 77 -4.83 5.67 10.39
N ARG A 78 -3.49 5.73 10.49
CA ARG A 78 -2.70 4.69 11.18
C ARG A 78 -2.92 4.72 12.69
N LEU A 79 -2.97 5.92 13.27
CA LEU A 79 -3.21 6.08 14.70
C LEU A 79 -4.61 5.59 15.07
N ASP A 80 -5.64 5.94 14.28
CA ASP A 80 -7.00 5.44 14.46
C ASP A 80 -7.05 3.91 14.41
N PHE A 81 -6.36 3.28 13.44
CA PHE A 81 -6.27 1.83 13.38
C PHE A 81 -5.69 1.22 14.65
N ILE A 82 -4.56 1.75 15.16
CA ILE A 82 -3.92 1.26 16.39
C ILE A 82 -4.86 1.44 17.59
N ILE A 83 -5.48 2.60 17.75
CA ILE A 83 -6.39 2.88 18.87
C ILE A 83 -7.63 1.97 18.79
N LYS A 84 -8.19 1.77 17.60
CA LYS A 84 -9.32 0.87 17.39
C LYS A 84 -8.97 -0.57 17.74
N LYS A 85 -7.76 -1.02 17.42
CA LYS A 85 -7.29 -2.36 17.78
C LYS A 85 -7.02 -2.55 19.26
N VAL A 86 -6.42 -1.57 19.93
CA VAL A 86 -6.05 -1.68 21.35
C VAL A 86 -7.23 -1.39 22.28
N PHE A 87 -8.05 -0.39 21.95
CA PHE A 87 -9.08 0.15 22.84
C PHE A 87 -10.51 -0.03 22.33
N GLY A 88 -10.71 -0.51 21.09
CA GLY A 88 -12.04 -0.65 20.50
C GLY A 88 -12.74 0.67 20.18
N LYS A 89 -12.01 1.79 20.15
CA LYS A 89 -12.54 3.14 19.88
C LYS A 89 -11.91 3.75 18.64
N SER A 90 -12.68 4.54 17.90
CA SER A 90 -12.17 5.34 16.78
C SER A 90 -11.99 6.79 17.22
N ILE A 91 -10.94 7.43 16.71
CA ILE A 91 -10.64 8.86 16.89
C ILE A 91 -10.76 9.65 15.58
N LYS A 92 -11.10 8.97 14.48
CA LYS A 92 -11.25 9.62 13.18
C LYS A 92 -12.44 10.59 13.23
N PRO A 93 -12.28 11.85 12.78
CA PRO A 93 -13.41 12.77 12.71
C PRO A 93 -14.47 12.23 11.75
N ASN A 94 -15.73 12.62 11.99
CA ASN A 94 -16.79 12.33 11.05
C ASN A 94 -16.49 13.02 9.72
N PRO A 95 -16.73 12.36 8.56
CA PRO A 95 -16.65 13.03 7.28
C PRO A 95 -17.53 14.28 7.27
N ILE A 96 -17.03 15.38 6.70
CA ILE A 96 -17.84 16.59 6.53
C ILE A 96 -19.07 16.31 5.68
N HIS A 97 -20.15 17.05 5.89
CA HIS A 97 -21.29 17.01 4.99
C HIS A 97 -21.17 18.13 3.95
N ILE A 98 -21.40 17.80 2.67
CA ILE A 98 -21.43 18.78 1.59
C ILE A 98 -22.86 18.91 1.04
N ASP A 99 -23.49 20.04 1.28
CA ASP A 99 -24.76 20.39 0.66
C ASP A 99 -24.51 20.98 -0.73
N VAL A 100 -24.87 20.22 -1.76
CA VAL A 100 -24.84 20.70 -3.13
C VAL A 100 -26.16 21.39 -3.42
N PHE A 101 -26.12 22.55 -4.07
CA PHE A 101 -27.32 23.15 -4.60
C PHE A 101 -27.16 23.67 -6.02
N SER A 102 -28.28 23.80 -6.71
CA SER A 102 -28.31 24.28 -8.08
C SER A 102 -29.59 25.05 -8.36
N TYR A 103 -29.51 26.04 -9.25
CA TYR A 103 -30.68 26.71 -9.82
C TYR A 103 -30.90 26.20 -11.23
N VAL A 104 -32.09 25.70 -11.52
CA VAL A 104 -32.44 25.11 -12.81
C VAL A 104 -33.69 25.75 -13.39
N LYS A 105 -33.68 25.95 -14.70
CA LYS A 105 -34.76 26.63 -15.45
C LYS A 105 -35.64 25.67 -16.26
N ASN A 106 -35.24 24.41 -16.38
CA ASN A 106 -35.94 23.40 -17.16
C ASN A 106 -35.54 21.97 -16.72
N GLN A 107 -36.34 20.98 -17.14
CA GLN A 107 -36.11 19.56 -16.83
C GLN A 107 -34.75 19.03 -17.31
N ASN A 108 -34.22 19.55 -18.43
CA ASN A 108 -32.92 19.11 -18.95
C ASN A 108 -31.77 19.53 -18.00
N GLN A 109 -31.79 20.77 -17.52
CA GLN A 109 -30.83 21.24 -16.52
C GLN A 109 -30.91 20.45 -15.21
N PHE A 110 -32.12 20.15 -14.74
CA PHE A 110 -32.32 19.27 -13.58
C PHE A 110 -31.69 17.89 -13.79
N ASN A 111 -31.99 17.22 -14.91
CA ASN A 111 -31.44 15.90 -15.22
C ASN A 111 -29.91 15.91 -15.31
N LYS A 112 -29.32 16.96 -15.89
CA LYS A 112 -27.85 17.13 -15.96
C LYS A 112 -27.22 17.27 -14.58
N VAL A 113 -27.75 18.15 -13.75
CA VAL A 113 -27.26 18.36 -12.37
C VAL A 113 -27.38 17.07 -11.57
N LEU A 114 -28.49 16.37 -11.69
CA LEU A 114 -28.71 15.09 -11.03
C LEU A 114 -27.68 14.03 -11.47
N ALA A 115 -27.40 13.93 -12.77
CA ALA A 115 -26.39 13.01 -13.28
C ALA A 115 -24.99 13.33 -12.72
N MET A 116 -24.58 14.60 -12.73
CA MET A 116 -23.29 15.05 -12.19
C MET A 116 -23.18 14.84 -10.68
N PHE A 117 -24.26 15.13 -9.94
CA PHE A 117 -24.33 14.89 -8.51
C PHE A 117 -24.19 13.39 -8.20
N ASN A 118 -24.95 12.53 -8.87
CA ASN A 118 -24.91 11.08 -8.65
C ASN A 118 -23.53 10.49 -8.98
N LYS A 119 -22.85 11.03 -9.99
CA LYS A 119 -21.49 10.61 -10.38
C LYS A 119 -20.41 10.97 -9.35
N GLN A 120 -20.66 11.88 -8.40
CA GLN A 120 -19.63 12.24 -7.40
C GLN A 120 -19.26 11.04 -6.52
N SER A 121 -17.97 10.74 -6.39
CA SER A 121 -17.44 9.65 -5.58
C SER A 121 -17.53 9.91 -4.07
N TYR A 122 -17.61 11.18 -3.67
CA TYR A 122 -17.85 11.57 -2.27
C TYR A 122 -19.27 11.21 -1.83
N GLN A 123 -19.39 10.50 -0.70
CA GLN A 123 -20.66 9.90 -0.27
C GLN A 123 -21.48 10.80 0.66
N ASN A 124 -20.84 11.59 1.54
CA ASN A 124 -21.55 12.39 2.54
C ASN A 124 -22.01 13.73 1.97
N LYS A 125 -22.97 13.68 1.04
CA LYS A 125 -23.47 14.84 0.29
C LYS A 125 -25.00 14.83 0.22
N SER A 126 -25.61 16.00 0.07
CA SER A 126 -27.04 16.16 -0.23
C SER A 126 -27.24 17.07 -1.45
N LEU A 127 -28.44 17.05 -2.05
CA LEU A 127 -28.77 17.92 -3.18
C LEU A 127 -30.06 18.70 -2.91
N THR A 128 -29.97 20.03 -3.05
CA THR A 128 -31.14 20.92 -3.09
C THR A 128 -31.24 21.65 -4.42
N ILE A 129 -32.40 21.58 -5.07
CA ILE A 129 -32.69 22.24 -6.34
C ILE A 129 -33.60 23.44 -6.11
N LEU A 130 -33.20 24.58 -6.67
CA LEU A 130 -33.98 25.80 -6.75
C LEU A 130 -34.61 25.88 -8.15
N SER A 131 -35.94 25.97 -8.22
CA SER A 131 -36.66 26.04 -9.51
C SER A 131 -37.96 26.83 -9.36
N ASP A 132 -38.28 27.65 -10.37
CA ASP A 132 -39.56 28.38 -10.45
C ASP A 132 -40.64 27.61 -11.22
N ILE A 133 -40.28 26.45 -11.77
CA ILE A 133 -41.15 25.55 -12.49
C ILE A 133 -41.31 24.23 -11.73
N GLU A 134 -42.42 23.54 -11.99
CA GLU A 134 -42.59 22.14 -11.57
C GLU A 134 -41.63 21.25 -12.37
N LEU A 135 -40.93 20.37 -11.66
CA LEU A 135 -39.96 19.43 -12.22
C LEU A 135 -40.44 18.01 -11.93
N GLU A 136 -40.25 17.12 -12.89
CA GLU A 136 -40.43 15.69 -12.68
C GLU A 136 -39.26 15.16 -11.86
N ASN A 137 -39.53 14.74 -10.62
CA ASN A 137 -38.54 14.16 -9.73
C ASN A 137 -39.02 12.81 -9.21
N ASN A 138 -38.28 11.77 -9.59
CA ASN A 138 -38.53 10.39 -9.13
C ASN A 138 -37.71 10.02 -7.89
N ASN A 139 -36.87 10.93 -7.38
CA ASN A 139 -36.00 10.69 -6.23
C ASN A 139 -36.45 11.54 -5.02
N ASN A 140 -37.06 10.89 -4.04
CA ASN A 140 -37.59 11.55 -2.85
C ASN A 140 -36.51 12.15 -1.94
N ASP A 141 -35.25 11.75 -2.10
CA ASP A 141 -34.14 12.26 -1.29
C ASP A 141 -33.63 13.63 -1.77
N ILE A 142 -34.11 14.11 -2.92
CA ILE A 142 -33.74 15.42 -3.48
C ILE A 142 -34.77 16.46 -3.07
N LYS A 143 -34.29 17.51 -2.40
CA LYS A 143 -35.12 18.64 -1.98
C LYS A 143 -35.29 19.61 -3.15
N ILE A 144 -36.52 19.84 -3.60
CA ILE A 144 -36.84 20.87 -4.60
C ILE A 144 -37.61 21.98 -3.89
N ILE A 145 -37.10 23.21 -3.98
CA ILE A 145 -37.78 24.39 -3.42
C ILE A 145 -37.89 25.50 -4.46
N LYS A 146 -38.93 26.32 -4.31
CA LYS A 146 -39.10 27.51 -5.14
C LYS A 146 -37.96 28.50 -4.88
N SER A 147 -37.46 29.15 -5.92
CA SER A 147 -36.42 30.16 -5.73
C SER A 147 -36.96 31.37 -4.95
N ASP A 148 -36.17 31.91 -4.03
CA ASP A 148 -36.47 33.12 -3.28
C ASP A 148 -35.18 33.94 -3.12
N ASN A 149 -35.23 35.21 -3.49
CA ASN A 149 -34.10 36.14 -3.40
C ASN A 149 -33.71 36.46 -1.95
N ASN A 150 -34.57 36.14 -0.97
CA ASN A 150 -34.29 36.34 0.45
C ASN A 150 -33.54 35.17 1.10
N PHE A 151 -33.29 34.08 0.37
CA PHE A 151 -32.52 32.98 0.92
C PHE A 151 -31.06 33.40 1.15
N THR A 152 -30.59 33.14 2.36
CA THR A 152 -29.19 33.18 2.75
C THR A 152 -28.69 31.77 3.02
N VAL A 153 -27.38 31.60 3.07
CA VAL A 153 -26.75 30.31 3.37
C VAL A 153 -27.27 29.74 4.70
N GLU A 154 -27.28 30.52 5.78
CA GLU A 154 -27.72 30.08 7.11
C GLU A 154 -29.20 29.70 7.20
N ASN A 155 -30.05 30.28 6.34
CA ASN A 155 -31.47 29.96 6.28
C ASN A 155 -31.74 28.64 5.55
N MET A 156 -30.81 28.20 4.70
CA MET A 156 -31.00 27.05 3.80
C MET A 156 -30.16 25.84 4.21
N PHE A 157 -28.98 26.07 4.77
CA PHE A 157 -27.98 25.08 5.14
C PHE A 157 -27.44 25.38 6.53
N SER A 158 -27.15 24.34 7.32
CA SER A 158 -26.70 24.50 8.69
C SER A 158 -25.56 23.54 9.02
N ASN A 159 -24.44 24.07 9.50
CA ASN A 159 -23.26 23.31 9.93
C ASN A 159 -22.70 22.37 8.85
N SER A 160 -22.64 22.84 7.61
CA SER A 160 -22.14 22.08 6.46
C SER A 160 -21.21 22.91 5.59
N TYR A 161 -20.57 22.24 4.62
CA TYR A 161 -19.97 22.93 3.49
C TYR A 161 -20.98 22.98 2.34
N ILE A 162 -21.03 24.10 1.62
CA ILE A 162 -21.95 24.29 0.51
C ILE A 162 -21.20 24.34 -0.82
N SER A 163 -21.75 23.74 -1.87
CA SER A 163 -21.19 23.82 -3.23
C SER A 163 -22.30 24.13 -4.23
N TYR A 164 -22.07 25.11 -5.11
CA TYR A 164 -23.03 25.46 -6.16
C TYR A 164 -22.68 24.75 -7.47
N PHE A 165 -23.64 23.99 -8.00
CA PHE A 165 -23.54 23.37 -9.33
C PHE A 165 -24.30 24.23 -10.34
N GLU A 166 -23.57 25.05 -11.09
CA GLU A 166 -24.09 25.73 -12.29
C GLU A 166 -24.46 24.70 -13.37
N ALA A 167 -25.70 24.71 -13.87
CA ALA A 167 -26.23 23.64 -14.72
C ALA A 167 -25.57 23.55 -16.12
N ASN A 168 -24.90 24.61 -16.55
CA ASN A 168 -24.18 24.65 -17.83
C ASN A 168 -22.71 24.24 -17.71
N ASN A 169 -22.21 24.01 -16.49
CA ASN A 169 -20.85 23.56 -16.24
C ASN A 169 -20.79 22.05 -16.03
N PHE A 170 -19.60 21.50 -16.16
CA PHE A 170 -19.29 20.11 -15.88
C PHE A 170 -18.61 19.95 -14.52
N TYR A 171 -19.08 19.00 -13.73
CA TYR A 171 -18.49 18.58 -12.45
C TYR A 171 -18.17 17.09 -12.52
N GLY A 172 -16.87 16.76 -12.53
CA GLY A 172 -16.35 15.41 -12.62
C GLY A 172 -16.50 14.61 -11.33
N GLU A 173 -16.30 13.29 -11.41
CA GLU A 173 -16.52 12.34 -10.31
C GLU A 173 -15.83 12.73 -8.99
N ASN A 174 -14.61 13.28 -9.06
CA ASN A 174 -13.82 13.58 -7.87
C ASN A 174 -13.87 15.06 -7.44
N TYR A 175 -14.74 15.88 -8.05
CA TYR A 175 -14.84 17.31 -7.77
C TYR A 175 -15.05 17.62 -6.28
N LEU A 176 -16.11 17.06 -5.68
CA LEU A 176 -16.38 17.29 -4.25
C LEU A 176 -15.39 16.56 -3.34
N LEU A 177 -14.89 15.41 -3.78
CA LEU A 177 -13.92 14.63 -3.03
C LEU A 177 -12.61 15.41 -2.85
N ASP A 178 -12.10 16.04 -3.90
CA ASP A 178 -10.83 16.77 -3.86
C ASP A 178 -10.92 18.00 -2.93
N PHE A 179 -12.09 18.63 -2.83
CA PHE A 179 -12.37 19.65 -1.82
C PHE A 179 -12.40 19.09 -0.40
N ALA A 180 -13.12 17.98 -0.18
CA ALA A 180 -13.19 17.33 1.13
C ALA A 180 -11.80 16.84 1.62
N LEU A 181 -10.98 16.33 0.71
CA LEU A 181 -9.60 15.91 1.01
C LEU A 181 -8.69 17.09 1.34
N SER A 182 -8.94 18.27 0.76
CA SER A 182 -8.16 19.47 1.05
C SER A 182 -8.27 19.90 2.52
N LEU A 183 -9.41 19.64 3.16
CA LEU A 183 -9.61 19.90 4.60
C LEU A 183 -8.83 18.96 5.53
N ARG A 184 -8.23 17.89 5.01
CA ARG A 184 -7.38 16.99 5.83
C ARG A 184 -5.99 17.58 6.12
N TYR A 185 -5.59 18.61 5.39
CA TYR A 185 -4.29 19.29 5.58
C TYR A 185 -4.40 20.81 5.60
N THR A 186 -5.60 21.37 5.47
CA THR A 186 -5.87 22.80 5.50
C THR A 186 -7.18 23.09 6.24
N ASN A 187 -7.37 24.35 6.66
CA ASN A 187 -8.63 24.82 7.22
C ASN A 187 -8.89 26.21 6.63
N PHE A 188 -9.67 26.26 5.55
CA PHE A 188 -9.99 27.47 4.79
C PHE A 188 -11.49 27.68 4.81
N ASP A 189 -11.91 28.95 4.81
CA ASP A 189 -13.32 29.31 4.78
C ASP A 189 -13.94 28.91 3.43
N ALA A 190 -13.17 29.02 2.34
CA ALA A 190 -13.56 28.53 1.03
C ALA A 190 -12.41 27.79 0.32
N ILE A 191 -12.78 26.68 -0.34
CA ILE A 191 -11.89 25.88 -1.17
C ILE A 191 -12.50 25.82 -2.56
N GLY A 192 -11.75 26.19 -3.59
CA GLY A 192 -12.27 26.16 -4.96
C GLY A 192 -11.21 25.80 -5.98
N LYS A 193 -11.56 25.96 -7.25
CA LYS A 193 -10.67 25.83 -8.39
C LYS A 193 -10.57 27.21 -9.03
N SER A 194 -9.38 27.84 -8.96
CA SER A 194 -9.11 29.11 -9.63
C SER A 194 -8.54 28.91 -11.04
N ASP A 195 -7.93 27.76 -11.27
CA ASP A 195 -7.51 27.30 -12.59
C ASP A 195 -8.49 26.20 -13.03
N PHE A 196 -9.07 26.31 -14.22
CA PHE A 196 -10.03 25.35 -14.75
C PHE A 196 -10.12 25.42 -16.26
N TYR A 197 -10.68 24.36 -16.84
CA TYR A 197 -10.92 24.27 -18.27
C TYR A 197 -12.14 25.09 -18.67
N ILE A 198 -12.09 25.66 -19.87
CA ILE A 198 -13.21 26.38 -20.48
C ILE A 198 -13.42 25.81 -21.88
N MET A 199 -14.63 25.36 -22.17
CA MET A 199 -15.02 24.97 -23.53
C MET A 199 -15.43 26.22 -24.31
N ASP A 200 -14.82 26.44 -25.47
CA ASP A 200 -15.20 27.51 -26.38
C ASP A 200 -16.44 27.13 -27.20
N ASP A 201 -16.99 28.11 -27.94
CA ASP A 201 -18.17 27.93 -28.78
C ASP A 201 -17.97 26.91 -29.91
N ASN A 202 -16.70 26.60 -30.27
CA ASN A 202 -16.34 25.61 -31.28
C ASN A 202 -16.17 24.20 -30.69
N GLY A 203 -16.35 24.03 -29.37
CA GLY A 203 -16.18 22.76 -28.67
C GLY A 203 -14.72 22.41 -28.34
N SER A 204 -13.78 23.35 -28.46
CA SER A 204 -12.37 23.18 -28.08
C SER A 204 -12.13 23.60 -26.63
N PHE A 205 -11.17 22.96 -25.96
CA PHE A 205 -10.85 23.25 -24.57
C PHE A 205 -9.65 24.18 -24.45
N ASN A 206 -9.83 25.26 -23.69
CA ASN A 206 -8.72 26.07 -23.23
C ASN A 206 -8.08 25.42 -22.00
N VAL A 207 -6.81 25.06 -22.13
CA VAL A 207 -6.00 24.50 -21.06
C VAL A 207 -5.69 25.60 -20.03
N PRO A 208 -5.90 25.36 -18.72
CA PRO A 208 -5.57 26.35 -17.70
C PRO A 208 -4.06 26.60 -17.60
N ASN A 209 -3.66 27.76 -17.06
CA ASN A 209 -2.25 28.11 -16.87
C ASN A 209 -1.58 27.42 -15.66
N PHE A 210 -2.31 26.57 -14.92
CA PHE A 210 -1.84 25.74 -13.79
C PHE A 210 -1.06 26.48 -12.66
N ASN A 211 -1.19 27.81 -12.57
CA ASN A 211 -0.34 28.65 -11.73
C ASN A 211 -0.79 28.76 -10.27
N ASN A 212 -2.08 28.54 -10.02
CA ASN A 212 -2.73 28.81 -8.74
C ASN A 212 -3.09 27.53 -7.97
N SER A 213 -2.91 26.35 -8.55
CA SER A 213 -3.18 25.08 -7.88
C SER A 213 -2.39 24.93 -6.58
N TYR A 214 -3.08 24.53 -5.51
CA TYR A 214 -2.57 24.30 -4.15
C TYR A 214 -1.97 25.55 -3.48
N LYS A 215 -2.61 26.70 -3.63
CA LYS A 215 -2.18 27.97 -3.04
C LYS A 215 -3.34 28.73 -2.41
N LYS A 216 -3.02 29.62 -1.48
CA LYS A 216 -3.94 30.70 -1.08
C LYS A 216 -4.19 31.60 -2.29
N VAL A 217 -5.44 32.02 -2.46
CA VAL A 217 -5.86 32.93 -3.53
C VAL A 217 -6.64 34.09 -2.95
N ASP A 218 -6.70 35.22 -3.66
CA ASP A 218 -7.42 36.40 -3.19
C ASP A 218 -8.90 36.40 -3.59
N ALA A 219 -9.27 35.50 -4.51
CA ALA A 219 -10.61 35.46 -5.09
C ALA A 219 -10.99 34.04 -5.56
N LEU A 220 -12.25 33.69 -5.35
CA LEU A 220 -12.87 32.46 -5.87
C LEU A 220 -14.23 32.74 -6.50
N LYS A 221 -14.63 31.87 -7.43
CA LYS A 221 -15.96 31.90 -8.03
C LYS A 221 -16.88 30.85 -7.38
N PRO A 222 -18.10 31.20 -6.95
CA PRO A 222 -18.99 30.25 -6.29
C PRO A 222 -19.23 28.94 -7.05
N HIS A 223 -19.42 29.00 -8.37
CA HIS A 223 -19.64 27.80 -9.19
C HIS A 223 -18.43 26.85 -9.32
N SER A 224 -17.26 27.24 -8.82
CA SER A 224 -16.05 26.42 -8.81
C SER A 224 -15.52 26.20 -7.39
N SER A 225 -16.37 26.39 -6.37
CA SER A 225 -15.95 26.41 -4.97
C SER A 225 -16.91 25.69 -4.02
N MET A 226 -16.35 25.33 -2.86
CA MET A 226 -17.01 24.84 -1.67
C MET A 226 -16.77 25.85 -0.53
N LEU A 227 -17.84 26.25 0.16
CA LEU A 227 -17.82 27.32 1.16
C LEU A 227 -18.26 26.79 2.53
N ASP A 228 -17.61 27.19 3.62
CA ASP A 228 -18.08 26.88 4.98
C ASP A 228 -19.35 27.71 5.29
N SER A 229 -20.47 27.02 5.53
CA SER A 229 -21.74 27.68 5.86
C SER A 229 -21.68 28.49 7.15
N ASN A 230 -20.78 28.15 8.08
CA ASN A 230 -20.63 28.91 9.33
C ASN A 230 -20.00 30.28 9.09
N TYR A 231 -19.04 30.36 8.16
CA TYR A 231 -18.39 31.62 7.80
C TYR A 231 -19.29 32.45 6.88
N TYR A 232 -19.84 31.84 5.84
CA TYR A 232 -20.64 32.52 4.81
C TYR A 232 -22.15 32.54 5.09
N GLY A 233 -22.59 32.33 6.34
CA GLY A 233 -24.01 32.21 6.69
C GLY A 233 -24.91 33.34 6.17
N LYS A 234 -24.41 34.58 6.18
CA LYS A 234 -25.15 35.77 5.72
C LYS A 234 -25.10 36.00 4.21
N LEU A 235 -24.32 35.22 3.47
CA LEU A 235 -24.21 35.35 2.02
C LEU A 235 -25.56 35.00 1.39
N SER A 236 -26.04 35.87 0.50
CA SER A 236 -27.28 35.60 -0.26
C SER A 236 -27.05 34.46 -1.24
N ILE A 237 -28.02 33.55 -1.34
CA ILE A 237 -28.05 32.50 -2.35
C ILE A 237 -28.10 33.11 -3.77
N SER A 238 -28.77 34.25 -3.95
CA SER A 238 -28.77 34.96 -5.24
C SER A 238 -27.37 35.38 -5.67
N ASN A 239 -26.53 35.84 -4.74
CA ASN A 239 -25.16 36.24 -5.03
C ASN A 239 -24.31 35.06 -5.50
N ILE A 240 -24.58 33.86 -4.96
CA ILE A 240 -23.91 32.62 -5.38
C ILE A 240 -24.36 32.23 -6.79
N ILE A 241 -25.67 32.27 -7.06
CA ILE A 241 -26.24 31.96 -8.39
C ILE A 241 -25.73 32.95 -9.45
N ASP A 242 -25.67 34.24 -9.12
CA ASP A 242 -25.11 35.29 -9.99
C ASP A 242 -23.58 35.22 -10.11
N ASN A 243 -22.95 34.22 -9.46
CA ASN A 243 -21.52 33.93 -9.48
C ASN A 243 -20.66 35.15 -9.11
N ILE A 244 -21.15 35.93 -8.13
CA ILE A 244 -20.43 37.08 -7.57
C ILE A 244 -19.16 36.58 -6.91
N THR A 245 -18.03 37.21 -7.25
CA THR A 245 -16.71 36.78 -6.76
C THR A 245 -16.63 36.88 -5.25
N ILE A 246 -16.11 35.82 -4.63
CA ILE A 246 -15.83 35.76 -3.19
C ILE A 246 -14.39 36.20 -2.98
N ASN A 247 -14.20 37.30 -2.25
CA ASN A 247 -12.89 37.85 -1.91
C ASN A 247 -12.69 37.97 -0.38
N ASP A 248 -13.66 37.51 0.41
CA ASP A 248 -13.64 37.58 1.87
C ASP A 248 -13.40 36.20 2.47
N GLY A 249 -12.63 36.14 3.55
CA GLY A 249 -12.20 34.91 4.21
C GLY A 249 -10.85 34.39 3.71
N ASP A 250 -10.40 33.31 4.34
CA ASP A 250 -9.24 32.54 3.91
C ASP A 250 -9.65 31.62 2.75
N LEU A 251 -9.14 31.90 1.54
CA LEU A 251 -9.47 31.18 0.31
C LEU A 251 -8.30 30.32 -0.19
N PHE A 252 -8.62 29.12 -0.68
CA PHE A 252 -7.65 28.17 -1.22
C PHE A 252 -8.08 27.62 -2.58
N SER A 253 -7.14 27.56 -3.53
CA SER A 253 -7.35 26.83 -4.78
C SER A 253 -6.77 25.43 -4.69
N ALA A 254 -7.63 24.43 -4.91
CA ALA A 254 -7.29 23.03 -5.12
C ALA A 254 -6.73 22.82 -6.54
N ASP A 255 -6.75 21.56 -7.01
CA ASP A 255 -6.37 21.20 -8.37
C ASP A 255 -7.37 21.75 -9.42
N GLN A 256 -6.98 21.67 -10.69
CA GLN A 256 -7.71 22.22 -11.83
C GLN A 256 -8.59 21.21 -12.60
N PHE A 257 -8.60 19.94 -12.17
CA PHE A 257 -9.31 18.86 -12.85
C PHE A 257 -10.73 18.67 -12.30
N ASN A 258 -11.50 17.76 -12.90
CA ASN A 258 -12.88 17.45 -12.52
C ASN A 258 -13.84 18.66 -12.57
N TYR A 259 -13.50 19.71 -13.30
CA TYR A 259 -14.36 20.87 -13.52
C TYR A 259 -14.11 21.48 -14.91
N CYS A 260 -15.17 21.94 -15.58
CA CYS A 260 -15.06 22.65 -16.86
C CYS A 260 -16.25 23.59 -17.07
N ILE A 261 -16.00 24.82 -17.51
CA ILE A 261 -17.04 25.79 -17.82
C ILE A 261 -17.66 25.51 -19.20
N ASN A 262 -18.98 25.68 -19.30
CA ASN A 262 -19.78 25.53 -20.54
C ASN A 262 -19.71 24.15 -21.20
N CYS A 263 -19.25 23.13 -20.49
CA CYS A 263 -19.02 21.81 -21.08
C CYS A 263 -20.31 20.99 -21.14
N SER A 264 -20.64 20.49 -22.33
CA SER A 264 -21.78 19.61 -22.59
C SER A 264 -21.42 18.13 -22.71
N CYS A 265 -20.13 17.80 -22.72
CA CYS A 265 -19.61 16.43 -22.82
C CYS A 265 -19.06 15.91 -21.49
N ASP A 266 -18.88 14.59 -21.40
CA ASP A 266 -18.64 13.88 -20.15
C ASP A 266 -17.20 13.89 -19.62
N ASN A 267 -16.20 14.45 -20.34
CA ASN A 267 -14.81 14.03 -20.08
C ASN A 267 -13.61 14.95 -20.40
N PRO A 268 -13.68 16.30 -20.42
CA PRO A 268 -12.50 17.09 -20.83
C PRO A 268 -11.45 17.30 -19.74
N SER A 269 -11.77 17.07 -18.47
CA SER A 269 -10.86 17.31 -17.33
C SER A 269 -10.84 16.12 -16.35
N SER A 270 -11.13 14.91 -16.85
CA SER A 270 -11.11 13.70 -16.03
C SER A 270 -9.71 13.30 -15.61
N ASP A 271 -9.65 12.45 -14.57
CA ASP A 271 -8.39 11.92 -14.09
C ASP A 271 -7.77 10.95 -15.11
N ALA A 272 -6.46 10.76 -15.02
CA ALA A 272 -5.79 9.74 -15.79
C ALA A 272 -6.32 8.34 -15.42
N GLU A 273 -6.45 7.46 -16.42
CA GLU A 273 -6.82 6.07 -16.19
C GLU A 273 -5.59 5.25 -15.77
N ILE A 274 -5.56 4.83 -14.52
CA ILE A 274 -4.56 3.91 -13.98
C ILE A 274 -5.29 2.71 -13.39
N GLU A 275 -5.13 1.56 -14.02
CA GLU A 275 -5.79 0.32 -13.61
C GLU A 275 -5.33 -0.17 -12.24
N ASP A 276 -4.02 -0.05 -11.97
CA ASP A 276 -3.40 -0.52 -10.74
C ASP A 276 -3.13 0.64 -9.77
N ILE A 277 -4.02 0.83 -8.81
CA ILE A 277 -3.87 1.84 -7.75
C ILE A 277 -3.38 1.24 -6.42
N GLY A 278 -2.94 -0.03 -6.43
CA GLY A 278 -2.54 -0.74 -5.22
C GLY A 278 -3.72 -1.29 -4.40
N ILE A 279 -3.43 -1.69 -3.16
CA ILE A 279 -4.37 -2.30 -2.22
C ILE A 279 -4.77 -1.24 -1.20
N SER A 280 -6.09 -1.08 -0.99
CA SER A 280 -6.58 -0.16 0.03
C SER A 280 -6.06 -0.51 1.43
N LEU A 281 -5.83 0.52 2.26
CA LEU A 281 -5.34 0.34 3.62
C LEU A 281 -6.28 -0.55 4.44
N ASP A 282 -7.60 -0.47 4.25
CA ASP A 282 -8.55 -1.34 4.93
C ASP A 282 -8.31 -2.82 4.59
N LYS A 283 -8.06 -3.15 3.32
CA LYS A 283 -7.72 -4.52 2.90
C LYS A 283 -6.38 -4.96 3.50
N ILE A 284 -5.36 -4.10 3.49
CA ILE A 284 -4.06 -4.40 4.12
C ILE A 284 -4.21 -4.61 5.64
N ASN A 285 -5.01 -3.78 6.30
CA ASN A 285 -5.31 -3.88 7.73
C ASN A 285 -6.07 -5.17 8.07
N LYS A 286 -6.97 -5.63 7.20
CA LYS A 286 -7.65 -6.93 7.33
C LYS A 286 -6.66 -8.09 7.20
N ILE A 287 -5.79 -8.06 6.18
CA ILE A 287 -4.74 -9.08 5.99
C ILE A 287 -3.81 -9.12 7.20
N SER A 288 -3.29 -7.97 7.65
CA SER A 288 -2.40 -7.92 8.82
C SER A 288 -3.09 -8.40 10.10
N SER A 289 -4.40 -8.15 10.25
CA SER A 289 -5.18 -8.62 11.39
C SER A 289 -5.45 -10.12 11.36
N SER A 290 -5.41 -10.76 10.18
CA SER A 290 -5.58 -12.21 10.06
C SER A 290 -4.27 -12.98 10.20
N ILE A 291 -3.12 -12.29 10.25
CA ILE A 291 -1.84 -12.93 10.54
C ILE A 291 -1.90 -13.46 11.96
N ILE A 292 -1.94 -14.79 12.08
CA ILE A 292 -1.84 -15.45 13.36
C ILE A 292 -0.37 -15.37 13.76
N THR A 293 -0.07 -14.66 14.85
CA THR A 293 1.26 -14.77 15.43
C THR A 293 1.44 -16.22 15.83
N ASN A 294 2.43 -16.88 15.25
CA ASN A 294 2.99 -18.12 15.77
C ASN A 294 3.68 -17.77 17.09
N ALA A 295 2.88 -17.46 18.11
CA ALA A 295 3.34 -17.30 19.47
C ALA A 295 4.15 -18.54 19.76
N VAL A 296 5.42 -18.37 20.13
CA VAL A 296 6.29 -19.45 20.60
C VAL A 296 5.47 -20.29 21.56
N ILE A 297 4.99 -21.44 21.09
CA ILE A 297 4.33 -22.40 21.96
C ILE A 297 5.51 -22.95 22.74
N LYS A 298 5.74 -22.43 23.95
CA LYS A 298 6.66 -23.05 24.90
C LYS A 298 6.17 -24.46 25.15
N THR A 299 6.73 -25.41 24.41
CA THR A 299 6.57 -26.83 24.67
C THR A 299 7.71 -27.27 25.57
N GLU A 300 7.57 -28.43 26.22
CA GLU A 300 8.66 -29.09 26.96
C GLU A 300 9.89 -29.39 26.09
N LYS A 301 9.78 -29.24 24.76
CA LYS A 301 10.84 -29.44 23.76
C LYS A 301 11.38 -28.14 23.18
N THR A 302 11.26 -27.02 23.90
CA THR A 302 11.90 -25.76 23.55
C THR A 302 12.84 -25.30 24.68
N PHE A 303 13.96 -24.71 24.32
CA PHE A 303 14.94 -24.18 25.28
C PHE A 303 15.29 -22.73 24.95
N ASP A 304 14.88 -21.81 25.83
CA ASP A 304 15.13 -20.36 25.73
C ASP A 304 16.44 -20.00 26.46
N ILE A 305 17.43 -19.49 25.73
CA ILE A 305 18.63 -18.87 26.30
C ILE A 305 18.35 -17.39 26.48
N ARG A 306 18.06 -16.99 27.71
CA ARG A 306 17.71 -15.60 28.06
C ARG A 306 18.96 -14.77 28.38
N PRO A 307 18.90 -13.42 28.27
CA PRO A 307 20.02 -12.54 28.60
C PRO A 307 20.57 -12.71 30.02
N LEU A 308 19.72 -13.12 30.97
CA LEU A 308 20.11 -13.41 32.37
C LEU A 308 20.91 -14.71 32.52
N GLU A 309 20.74 -15.67 31.62
CA GLU A 309 21.60 -16.86 31.56
C GLU A 309 22.93 -16.52 30.86
N VAL A 310 22.89 -15.63 29.86
CA VAL A 310 24.08 -15.10 29.15
C VAL A 310 25.02 -14.28 30.06
N GLU A 311 24.52 -13.73 31.17
CA GLU A 311 25.35 -13.02 32.16
C GLU A 311 26.42 -13.92 32.82
N LYS A 312 26.12 -15.21 32.98
CA LYS A 312 27.01 -16.16 33.70
C LYS A 312 28.11 -16.75 32.81
N THR A 313 28.12 -16.42 31.52
CA THR A 313 28.78 -17.21 30.48
C THR A 313 29.92 -16.50 29.74
N ILE A 314 30.16 -15.22 29.98
CA ILE A 314 31.17 -14.45 29.23
C ILE A 314 32.58 -14.73 29.79
N PHE A 315 33.36 -15.58 29.11
CA PHE A 315 34.73 -15.94 29.52
C PHE A 315 35.83 -15.18 28.76
N ASP A 316 35.56 -14.68 27.54
CA ASP A 316 36.55 -13.96 26.75
C ASP A 316 35.94 -12.76 26.02
N LYS A 317 36.50 -11.56 26.25
CA LYS A 317 36.04 -10.30 25.65
C LYS A 317 37.11 -9.81 24.67
N PRO A 318 36.85 -9.82 23.36
CA PRO A 318 37.72 -9.14 22.40
C PRO A 318 37.82 -7.65 22.75
N GLU A 319 39.02 -7.06 22.79
CA GLU A 319 39.25 -5.67 23.26
C GLU A 319 38.37 -4.61 22.56
N LYS A 320 37.99 -4.86 21.30
CA LYS A 320 37.17 -3.96 20.48
C LYS A 320 35.64 -4.19 20.61
N ILE A 321 35.19 -5.12 21.45
CA ILE A 321 33.76 -5.42 21.66
C ILE A 321 33.36 -5.15 23.10
N ASN A 322 32.34 -4.31 23.28
CA ASN A 322 31.79 -3.97 24.59
C ASN A 322 30.36 -4.49 24.76
N LEU A 323 30.08 -5.08 25.92
CA LEU A 323 28.83 -5.75 26.26
C LEU A 323 28.19 -5.05 27.46
N ILE A 324 27.03 -4.42 27.26
CA ILE A 324 26.30 -3.67 28.28
C ILE A 324 24.90 -4.27 28.46
N LYS A 325 24.53 -4.56 29.70
CA LYS A 325 23.18 -5.05 30.02
C LYS A 325 22.20 -3.88 30.12
N THR A 326 21.04 -4.01 29.49
CA THR A 326 19.94 -3.05 29.59
C THR A 326 18.63 -3.76 29.95
N VAL A 327 17.57 -2.99 30.23
CA VAL A 327 16.22 -3.54 30.44
C VAL A 327 15.70 -4.25 29.18
N GLN A 328 16.24 -3.91 28.01
CA GLN A 328 15.79 -4.40 26.70
C GLN A 328 16.55 -5.64 26.22
N GLY A 329 17.70 -5.98 26.81
CA GLY A 329 18.53 -7.11 26.40
C GLY A 329 20.02 -6.93 26.71
N LEU A 330 20.87 -7.66 25.98
CA LEU A 330 22.33 -7.50 26.02
C LEU A 330 22.76 -6.62 24.84
N THR A 331 23.18 -5.39 25.12
CA THR A 331 23.75 -4.49 24.11
C THR A 331 25.19 -4.89 23.81
N ILE A 332 25.45 -5.25 22.55
CA ILE A 332 26.74 -5.60 21.96
C ILE A 332 27.15 -4.40 21.11
N SER A 333 28.29 -3.79 21.43
CA SER A 333 28.86 -2.68 20.68
C SER A 333 30.24 -3.06 20.19
N SER A 334 30.58 -2.69 18.96
CA SER A 334 31.83 -3.07 18.31
C SER A 334 32.48 -1.87 17.66
N ASN A 335 33.80 -1.79 17.81
CA ASN A 335 34.69 -0.84 17.14
C ASN A 335 35.71 -1.57 16.23
N LEU A 336 35.34 -2.72 15.67
CA LEU A 336 36.15 -3.43 14.68
C LEU A 336 36.22 -2.62 13.37
N ASP A 337 37.35 -2.74 12.67
CA ASP A 337 37.52 -2.11 11.35
C ASP A 337 36.61 -2.79 10.30
N ASN A 338 36.33 -2.11 9.18
CA ASN A 338 35.48 -2.70 8.13
C ASN A 338 36.11 -4.02 7.63
N GLU A 339 35.27 -5.06 7.50
CA GLU A 339 35.65 -6.45 7.15
C GLU A 339 36.40 -7.25 8.23
N GLU A 340 36.80 -6.62 9.35
CA GLU A 340 37.33 -7.33 10.52
C GLU A 340 36.19 -8.03 11.27
N TYR A 341 36.43 -9.27 11.73
CA TYR A 341 35.45 -10.02 12.51
C TYR A 341 36.05 -10.58 13.79
N SER A 342 35.20 -10.72 14.81
CA SER A 342 35.57 -11.36 16.06
C SER A 342 34.46 -12.29 16.54
N CYS A 343 34.85 -13.46 17.06
CA CYS A 343 33.94 -14.44 17.61
C CYS A 343 33.95 -14.32 19.13
N ALA A 344 32.83 -13.91 19.73
CA ALA A 344 32.64 -14.04 21.16
C ALA A 344 31.96 -15.38 21.44
N GLN A 345 32.56 -16.20 22.30
CA GLN A 345 31.97 -17.48 22.74
C GLN A 345 31.39 -17.32 24.15
N TYR A 346 30.23 -17.94 24.39
CA TYR A 346 29.58 -17.94 25.70
C TYR A 346 29.64 -19.35 26.35
N ASN A 347 30.10 -19.42 27.60
CA ASN A 347 30.35 -20.51 28.58
C ASN A 347 30.86 -21.88 28.15
N ASN A 348 31.51 -22.56 29.10
CA ASN A 348 31.72 -24.01 29.13
C ASN A 348 30.44 -24.85 29.41
N ASP A 349 29.25 -24.24 29.27
CA ASP A 349 27.98 -24.90 29.46
C ASP A 349 27.54 -25.49 28.13
N PHE A 350 27.36 -26.80 28.14
CA PHE A 350 26.91 -27.54 26.97
C PHE A 350 25.44 -27.86 27.13
N TYR A 351 24.64 -27.47 26.15
CA TYR A 351 23.24 -27.86 26.10
C TYR A 351 23.09 -29.20 25.40
N SER A 352 22.27 -30.11 25.94
CA SER A 352 21.98 -31.36 25.25
C SER A 352 21.04 -31.09 24.09
N VAL A 353 21.41 -31.53 22.88
CA VAL A 353 20.57 -31.35 21.69
C VAL A 353 19.46 -32.40 21.58
N LYS A 354 19.68 -33.61 22.13
CA LYS A 354 18.80 -34.78 21.94
C LYS A 354 17.32 -34.55 22.29
N PRO A 355 16.97 -33.87 23.41
CA PRO A 355 15.57 -33.62 23.75
C PRO A 355 14.83 -32.72 22.75
N PHE A 356 15.59 -32.01 21.91
CA PHE A 356 15.12 -30.92 21.06
C PHE A 356 15.23 -31.26 19.57
N LEU A 357 15.63 -32.49 19.22
CA LEU A 357 15.72 -32.95 17.83
C LEU A 357 14.37 -33.42 17.30
N VAL A 358 14.06 -33.02 16.06
CA VAL A 358 12.94 -33.53 15.26
C VAL A 358 13.53 -34.12 13.99
N GLU A 359 13.35 -35.42 13.73
CA GLU A 359 13.90 -36.10 12.55
C GLU A 359 15.42 -35.83 12.33
N ASN A 360 16.21 -35.88 13.41
CA ASN A 360 17.65 -35.55 13.42
C ASN A 360 18.01 -34.10 13.03
N LYS A 361 17.06 -33.16 13.10
CA LYS A 361 17.28 -31.74 12.87
C LYS A 361 17.06 -30.94 14.15
N LEU A 362 17.89 -29.94 14.38
CA LEU A 362 17.75 -28.93 15.43
C LEU A 362 17.39 -27.60 14.79
N SER A 363 16.23 -27.03 15.14
CA SER A 363 15.88 -25.67 14.78
C SER A 363 16.49 -24.68 15.76
N VAL A 364 17.12 -23.62 15.27
CA VAL A 364 17.74 -22.56 16.08
C VAL A 364 17.34 -21.18 15.56
N LEU A 365 17.03 -20.25 16.48
CA LEU A 365 16.75 -18.84 16.22
C LEU A 365 17.54 -17.96 17.18
N PHE A 366 18.16 -16.91 16.67
CA PHE A 366 18.73 -15.82 17.47
C PHE A 366 17.89 -14.56 17.24
N GLU A 367 17.39 -13.92 18.30
CA GLU A 367 16.60 -12.68 18.22
C GLU A 367 17.39 -11.47 18.70
N GLY A 368 17.29 -10.38 17.95
CA GLY A 368 17.85 -9.10 18.35
C GLY A 368 17.70 -8.01 17.30
N ILE A 369 18.13 -6.79 17.63
CA ILE A 369 17.97 -5.62 16.77
C ILE A 369 19.16 -4.67 16.88
N GLY A 370 19.62 -4.13 15.75
CA GLY A 370 20.73 -3.19 15.72
C GLY A 370 21.19 -2.86 14.31
N ASP A 371 22.22 -2.03 14.23
CA ASP A 371 22.89 -1.63 12.99
C ASP A 371 24.23 -2.35 12.77
N LEU A 372 24.71 -3.09 13.78
CA LEU A 372 25.89 -3.94 13.70
C LEU A 372 25.63 -5.23 12.92
N SER A 373 26.55 -5.60 12.04
CA SER A 373 26.55 -6.89 11.35
C SER A 373 26.99 -8.00 12.30
N ILE A 374 26.06 -8.91 12.62
CA ILE A 374 26.27 -9.97 13.62
C ILE A 374 25.58 -11.27 13.22
N LEU A 375 26.22 -12.40 13.53
CA LEU A 375 25.69 -13.75 13.37
C LEU A 375 25.66 -14.46 14.72
N GLY A 376 24.64 -15.28 14.96
CA GLY A 376 24.68 -16.29 16.01
C GLY A 376 25.62 -17.43 15.61
N SER A 377 26.29 -18.07 16.55
CA SER A 377 27.18 -19.20 16.29
C SER A 377 26.74 -20.41 17.11
N CYS A 378 26.64 -21.57 16.48
CA CYS A 378 26.31 -22.84 17.12
C CYS A 378 27.48 -23.79 16.95
N VAL A 379 28.19 -24.09 18.04
CA VAL A 379 29.33 -25.02 18.06
C VAL A 379 28.84 -26.37 18.56
N PHE A 380 28.89 -27.39 17.70
CA PHE A 380 28.44 -28.75 18.00
C PHE A 380 29.60 -29.65 18.39
N TYR A 381 29.37 -30.54 19.35
CA TYR A 381 30.42 -31.38 19.92
C TYR A 381 30.09 -32.88 19.87
N GLU A 382 31.12 -33.68 19.59
CA GLU A 382 31.14 -35.12 19.84
C GLU A 382 31.78 -35.44 21.21
N ASN A 383 31.21 -36.41 21.94
CA ASN A 383 31.76 -37.02 23.17
C ASN A 383 32.69 -36.13 24.03
N LYS A 384 32.13 -35.00 24.47
CA LYS A 384 32.65 -34.04 25.46
C LYS A 384 33.92 -33.23 25.13
N LYS A 385 34.64 -33.40 24.01
CA LYS A 385 35.85 -32.54 23.76
C LYS A 385 36.21 -32.20 22.31
N GLU A 386 35.63 -32.82 21.29
CA GLU A 386 35.95 -32.47 19.89
C GLU A 386 34.81 -31.69 19.24
N VAL A 387 35.17 -30.53 18.65
CA VAL A 387 34.25 -29.74 17.84
C VAL A 387 33.95 -30.53 16.57
N PHE A 388 32.69 -30.87 16.37
CA PHE A 388 32.21 -31.52 15.16
C PHE A 388 32.04 -30.50 14.03
N LYS A 389 31.31 -29.40 14.30
CA LYS A 389 31.11 -28.31 13.35
C LYS A 389 30.69 -27.02 14.04
N VAL A 390 30.79 -25.92 13.29
CA VAL A 390 30.25 -24.61 13.67
C VAL A 390 29.29 -24.17 12.57
N ASP A 391 28.04 -23.90 12.94
CA ASP A 391 27.04 -23.30 12.05
C ASP A 391 26.79 -21.85 12.48
N ASN A 392 26.87 -20.90 11.54
CA ASN A 392 26.54 -19.50 11.80
C ASN A 392 25.12 -19.20 11.36
N ILE A 393 24.34 -18.62 12.26
CA ILE A 393 22.90 -18.37 12.13
C ILE A 393 22.68 -16.87 11.94
N ILE A 394 21.92 -16.49 10.93
CA ILE A 394 21.56 -15.09 10.71
C ILE A 394 20.51 -14.71 11.77
N PHE A 395 20.72 -13.57 12.44
CA PHE A 395 19.76 -13.05 13.41
C PHE A 395 18.38 -12.83 12.80
N ASN A 396 17.34 -13.08 13.59
CA ASN A 396 15.93 -13.02 13.23
C ASN A 396 15.52 -14.00 12.11
N THR A 397 16.33 -15.02 11.85
CA THR A 397 16.00 -16.13 10.96
C THR A 397 16.09 -17.46 11.70
N THR A 398 15.17 -18.37 11.38
CA THR A 398 15.21 -19.74 11.90
C THR A 398 16.03 -20.59 10.94
N GLN A 399 17.00 -21.34 11.47
CA GLN A 399 17.81 -22.26 10.68
C GLN A 399 17.68 -23.68 11.22
N LYS A 400 17.44 -24.63 10.31
CA LYS A 400 17.40 -26.07 10.60
C LYS A 400 18.75 -26.70 10.36
N ILE A 401 19.32 -27.27 11.41
CA ILE A 401 20.66 -27.84 11.39
C ILE A 401 20.53 -29.36 11.48
N VAL A 402 21.08 -30.08 10.50
CA VAL A 402 21.16 -31.55 10.57
C VAL A 402 22.20 -31.94 11.62
N ILE A 403 21.79 -32.75 12.58
CA ILE A 403 22.60 -33.22 13.71
C ILE A 403 22.78 -34.74 13.58
N PRO A 404 24.00 -35.22 13.30
CA PRO A 404 24.28 -36.65 13.27
C PRO A 404 24.17 -37.28 14.67
N THR A 405 24.01 -38.62 14.72
CA THR A 405 23.68 -39.36 15.96
C THR A 405 24.77 -39.33 17.03
N ASN A 406 26.02 -39.07 16.65
CA ASN A 406 27.17 -38.96 17.54
C ASN A 406 27.29 -37.57 18.21
N VAL A 407 26.61 -36.55 17.70
CA VAL A 407 26.56 -35.21 18.28
C VAL A 407 25.50 -35.16 19.38
N ASN A 408 25.89 -34.75 20.59
CA ASN A 408 24.99 -34.72 21.74
C ASN A 408 24.94 -33.38 22.48
N LYS A 409 25.79 -32.43 22.09
CA LYS A 409 26.00 -31.16 22.78
C LYS A 409 26.14 -30.00 21.79
N VAL A 410 25.63 -28.84 22.19
CA VAL A 410 25.79 -27.56 21.48
C VAL A 410 26.17 -26.45 22.45
N GLN A 411 26.98 -25.51 21.98
CA GLN A 411 27.32 -24.26 22.64
C GLN A 411 26.95 -23.10 21.71
N PHE A 412 26.48 -21.99 22.28
CA PHE A 412 26.05 -20.81 21.53
C PHE A 412 27.07 -19.68 21.68
N GLY A 413 27.29 -18.95 20.60
CA GLY A 413 28.22 -17.82 20.49
C GLY A 413 27.64 -16.74 19.58
N ILE A 414 28.42 -15.68 19.36
CA ILE A 414 28.16 -14.68 18.32
C ILE A 414 29.43 -14.42 17.51
N LYS A 415 29.26 -14.05 16.25
CA LYS A 415 30.29 -13.55 15.37
C LYS A 415 29.93 -12.13 14.97
N VAL A 416 30.74 -11.17 15.39
CA VAL A 416 30.57 -9.74 15.13
C VAL A 416 31.46 -9.33 13.97
N ILE A 417 30.96 -8.51 13.06
CA ILE A 417 31.65 -8.05 11.85
C ILE A 417 31.55 -6.52 11.77
N GLY A 418 32.70 -5.83 11.75
CA GLY A 418 32.76 -4.37 11.68
C GLY A 418 32.26 -3.67 12.95
N SER A 419 31.95 -2.38 12.79
CA SER A 419 31.52 -1.49 13.89
C SER A 419 30.00 -1.28 13.93
N GLY A 420 29.48 -0.91 15.10
CA GLY A 420 28.04 -0.68 15.32
C GLY A 420 27.56 -1.12 16.70
N SER A 421 26.23 -1.10 16.89
CA SER A 421 25.54 -1.55 18.10
C SER A 421 24.40 -2.52 17.79
N PHE A 422 24.22 -3.51 18.66
CA PHE A 422 23.18 -4.53 18.56
C PHE A 422 22.62 -4.88 19.93
N ILE A 423 21.31 -5.08 20.04
CA ILE A 423 20.66 -5.57 21.25
C ILE A 423 20.29 -7.02 21.00
N PHE A 424 20.95 -7.94 21.70
CA PHE A 424 20.59 -9.36 21.75
C PHE A 424 19.44 -9.57 22.75
N ASN A 425 18.34 -10.17 22.28
CA ASN A 425 17.14 -10.40 23.07
C ASN A 425 17.09 -11.81 23.67
N LYS A 426 17.32 -12.85 22.85
CA LYS A 426 17.36 -14.26 23.28
C LYS A 426 17.84 -15.15 22.13
N ALA A 427 18.25 -16.39 22.45
CA ALA A 427 18.41 -17.47 21.48
C ALA A 427 17.50 -18.63 21.86
N ILE A 428 17.02 -19.39 20.89
CA ILE A 428 16.03 -20.43 21.13
C ILE A 428 16.33 -21.65 20.27
N MET A 429 16.18 -22.85 20.86
CA MET A 429 16.32 -24.12 20.16
C MET A 429 15.17 -25.11 20.46
N GLY A 430 14.80 -25.94 19.48
CA GLY A 430 13.92 -27.10 19.67
C GLY A 430 12.65 -27.19 18.82
N GLU A 431 11.74 -28.10 19.20
CA GLU A 431 10.54 -28.49 18.44
C GLU A 431 9.45 -27.40 18.53
N ASN A 432 8.82 -27.13 17.39
CA ASN A 432 7.79 -26.10 17.16
C ASN A 432 8.28 -24.65 17.13
N TYR A 433 9.38 -24.41 16.44
CA TYR A 433 9.45 -23.22 15.58
C TYR A 433 8.83 -23.62 14.25
N LEU A 434 7.57 -23.20 14.04
CA LEU A 434 7.06 -23.10 12.68
C LEU A 434 8.11 -22.34 11.88
N ASP A 435 8.49 -22.92 10.75
CA ASP A 435 9.43 -22.30 9.84
C ASP A 435 9.02 -20.83 9.67
N ASN A 436 9.97 -19.90 9.75
CA ASN A 436 9.78 -18.55 9.22
C ASN A 436 9.48 -18.58 7.69
N ASP A 437 9.29 -19.77 7.11
CA ASP A 437 8.88 -20.00 5.74
C ASP A 437 7.41 -19.68 5.49
N GLU A 438 6.53 -19.58 6.51
CA GLU A 438 5.12 -19.21 6.28
C GLU A 438 5.01 -17.81 5.68
N ILE A 439 4.88 -17.75 4.36
CA ILE A 439 4.70 -16.49 3.64
C ILE A 439 3.20 -16.18 3.57
N TYR A 440 2.80 -15.14 4.31
CA TYR A 440 1.53 -14.47 4.09
C TYR A 440 1.62 -13.64 2.80
N PHE A 441 1.37 -14.28 1.67
CA PHE A 441 1.46 -13.65 0.35
C PHE A 441 0.35 -12.61 0.17
N VAL A 442 0.75 -11.34 0.10
CA VAL A 442 -0.12 -10.23 -0.24
C VAL A 442 -0.29 -10.19 -1.76
N SER A 443 -1.31 -10.90 -2.24
CA SER A 443 -1.73 -10.85 -3.64
C SER A 443 -2.48 -9.56 -3.92
N ARG A 444 -1.86 -8.70 -4.73
CA ARG A 444 -2.36 -7.35 -5.03
C ARG A 444 -3.59 -7.37 -5.94
N ASN A 445 -3.53 -8.19 -6.98
CA ASN A 445 -4.49 -8.15 -8.07
C ASN A 445 -5.50 -9.30 -7.99
N GLU A 446 -6.71 -9.13 -8.52
CA GLU A 446 -7.72 -10.19 -8.51
C GLU A 446 -7.33 -11.42 -9.34
N ASN A 447 -6.43 -11.22 -10.30
CA ASN A 447 -5.92 -12.27 -11.16
C ASN A 447 -4.53 -12.71 -10.71
N LEU A 448 -4.28 -14.02 -10.74
CA LEU A 448 -3.01 -14.63 -10.38
C LEU A 448 -2.58 -15.58 -11.50
N LEU A 449 -1.41 -15.34 -12.08
CA LEU A 449 -0.77 -16.28 -12.99
C LEU A 449 0.17 -17.18 -12.18
N ILE A 450 0.00 -18.49 -12.27
CA ILE A 450 0.93 -19.48 -11.72
C ILE A 450 1.67 -20.11 -12.90
N SER A 451 3.00 -20.07 -12.85
CA SER A 451 3.84 -20.60 -13.93
C SER A 451 5.12 -21.22 -13.39
N ASP A 452 5.74 -22.13 -14.14
CA ASP A 452 7.06 -22.68 -13.81
C ASP A 452 8.21 -21.71 -14.13
N SER A 453 7.92 -20.71 -14.97
CA SER A 453 8.87 -19.73 -15.47
C SER A 453 8.19 -18.39 -15.75
N TYR A 454 8.94 -17.30 -15.72
CA TYR A 454 8.49 -15.99 -16.20
C TYR A 454 9.70 -15.16 -16.63
N PRO A 455 9.63 -14.36 -17.70
CA PRO A 455 10.77 -13.63 -18.22
C PRO A 455 11.50 -12.75 -17.17
N HIS A 456 12.79 -12.57 -17.38
CA HIS A 456 13.67 -11.73 -16.56
C HIS A 456 14.37 -10.71 -17.47
N TYR A 457 14.67 -9.50 -16.98
CA TYR A 457 15.35 -8.47 -17.77
C TYR A 457 16.75 -8.90 -18.25
N GLU A 458 17.45 -9.66 -17.42
CA GLU A 458 18.79 -10.18 -17.74
C GLU A 458 18.78 -11.38 -18.70
N ASN A 459 17.68 -12.14 -18.74
CA ASN A 459 17.56 -13.38 -19.50
C ASN A 459 16.11 -13.56 -19.96
N GLU A 460 15.76 -12.97 -21.11
CA GLU A 460 14.44 -13.19 -21.71
C GLU A 460 14.30 -14.64 -22.17
N ILE A 461 13.19 -15.27 -21.78
CA ILE A 461 12.84 -16.62 -22.21
C ILE A 461 12.13 -16.50 -23.57
N LEU A 462 12.86 -16.76 -24.65
CA LEU A 462 12.39 -16.58 -26.03
C LEU A 462 11.10 -17.35 -26.35
N ASP A 463 10.92 -18.55 -25.78
CA ASP A 463 9.77 -19.41 -26.05
C ASP A 463 8.60 -19.21 -25.06
N TYR A 464 8.70 -18.26 -24.13
CA TYR A 464 7.61 -17.98 -23.19
C TYR A 464 6.48 -17.20 -23.91
N PRO A 465 5.20 -17.61 -23.82
CA PRO A 465 4.08 -17.00 -24.53
C PRO A 465 3.62 -15.69 -23.86
N LEU A 466 4.58 -14.79 -23.57
CA LEU A 466 4.38 -13.56 -22.81
C LEU A 466 3.26 -12.70 -23.41
N LYS A 467 3.31 -12.46 -24.72
CA LYS A 467 2.33 -11.62 -25.41
C LYS A 467 0.91 -12.15 -25.22
N LYS A 468 0.73 -13.46 -25.31
CA LYS A 468 -0.58 -14.10 -25.15
C LYS A 468 -1.08 -14.00 -23.71
N ILE A 469 -0.19 -14.21 -22.73
CA ILE A 469 -0.53 -14.01 -21.32
C ILE A 469 -0.95 -12.56 -21.09
N GLN A 470 -0.22 -11.59 -21.65
CA GLN A 470 -0.59 -10.18 -21.58
C GLN A 470 -1.93 -9.91 -22.24
N ASP A 471 -2.22 -10.53 -23.40
CA ASP A 471 -3.49 -10.39 -24.11
C ASP A 471 -4.69 -10.90 -23.28
N LEU A 472 -4.51 -11.94 -22.46
CA LEU A 472 -5.55 -12.47 -21.55
C LEU A 472 -5.90 -11.51 -20.41
N PHE A 473 -4.95 -10.66 -20.06
CA PHE A 473 -5.09 -9.68 -18.99
C PHE A 473 -5.17 -8.25 -19.53
N ILE A 474 -5.52 -8.04 -20.80
CA ILE A 474 -5.82 -6.69 -21.31
C ILE A 474 -6.93 -6.06 -20.46
N GLY A 475 -6.69 -4.84 -19.97
CA GLY A 475 -7.61 -4.12 -19.09
C GLY A 475 -7.69 -4.68 -17.67
N LYS A 476 -6.75 -5.56 -17.27
CA LYS A 476 -6.76 -6.27 -16.00
C LYS A 476 -5.37 -6.33 -15.39
N THR A 477 -5.31 -6.17 -14.07
CA THR A 477 -4.08 -6.35 -13.32
C THR A 477 -3.91 -7.82 -12.91
N TYR A 478 -2.66 -8.31 -12.89
CA TYR A 478 -2.34 -9.66 -12.43
C TYR A 478 -0.96 -9.71 -11.74
N ASP A 479 -0.82 -10.61 -10.77
CA ASP A 479 0.48 -10.97 -10.18
C ASP A 479 0.93 -12.33 -10.73
N VAL A 480 2.24 -12.58 -10.74
CA VAL A 480 2.82 -13.86 -11.16
C VAL A 480 3.44 -14.57 -9.97
N VAL A 481 3.15 -15.86 -9.82
CA VAL A 481 3.84 -16.79 -8.94
C VAL A 481 4.61 -17.77 -9.80
N CYS A 482 5.93 -17.61 -9.83
CA CYS A 482 6.85 -18.43 -10.59
C CYS A 482 7.39 -19.54 -9.68
N VAL A 483 7.04 -20.80 -9.97
CA VAL A 483 7.32 -21.96 -9.13
C VAL A 483 8.43 -22.79 -9.74
N ASN A 484 9.61 -22.76 -9.14
CA ASN A 484 10.78 -23.50 -9.60
C ASN A 484 11.60 -24.01 -8.41
N ASN A 485 12.06 -25.26 -8.48
CA ASN A 485 12.91 -25.91 -7.48
C ASN A 485 14.30 -25.27 -7.32
N PHE A 486 14.72 -24.47 -8.30
CA PHE A 486 15.97 -23.70 -8.26
C PHE A 486 15.78 -22.22 -7.85
N SER A 487 14.56 -21.80 -7.53
CA SER A 487 14.29 -20.41 -7.16
C SER A 487 14.95 -20.06 -5.82
N LYS A 488 15.42 -18.81 -5.69
CA LYS A 488 16.05 -18.31 -4.46
C LYS A 488 15.04 -17.79 -3.43
N ASN A 489 13.74 -17.96 -3.67
CA ASN A 489 12.63 -17.29 -2.98
C ASN A 489 12.78 -15.76 -2.97
N GLY A 490 12.01 -15.05 -3.80
CA GLY A 490 12.24 -13.62 -3.98
C GLY A 490 11.09 -12.87 -4.64
N PHE A 491 11.09 -11.56 -4.43
CA PHE A 491 10.19 -10.65 -5.15
C PHE A 491 11.01 -9.87 -6.16
N ARG A 492 10.53 -9.87 -7.40
CA ARG A 492 11.05 -9.04 -8.48
C ARG A 492 9.89 -8.50 -9.32
N GLU A 493 10.23 -7.76 -10.35
CA GLU A 493 9.27 -7.38 -11.38
C GLU A 493 9.79 -7.69 -12.78
N TYR A 494 8.86 -7.68 -13.74
CA TYR A 494 9.17 -7.67 -15.15
C TYR A 494 8.09 -6.91 -15.91
N LYS A 495 8.47 -5.85 -16.61
CA LYS A 495 7.59 -4.90 -17.32
C LYS A 495 6.48 -4.35 -16.41
N GLY A 496 6.84 -4.05 -15.17
CA GLY A 496 5.92 -3.54 -14.16
C GLY A 496 4.98 -4.59 -13.55
N ILE A 497 5.05 -5.84 -14.01
CA ILE A 497 4.34 -6.98 -13.46
C ILE A 497 5.13 -7.56 -12.30
N ASN A 498 4.41 -7.77 -11.22
CA ASN A 498 4.89 -8.29 -9.96
C ASN A 498 5.14 -9.81 -10.05
N VAL A 499 6.37 -10.26 -9.79
CA VAL A 499 6.74 -11.68 -9.84
C VAL A 499 7.24 -12.14 -8.48
N PHE A 500 6.59 -13.18 -7.95
CA PHE A 500 7.04 -13.90 -6.77
C PHE A 500 7.66 -15.22 -7.20
N GLU A 501 8.96 -15.36 -7.01
CA GLU A 501 9.68 -16.60 -7.25
C GLU A 501 9.64 -17.46 -5.99
N THR A 502 9.24 -18.71 -6.15
CA THR A 502 8.99 -19.64 -5.05
C THR A 502 9.20 -21.08 -5.48
N HIS A 503 9.21 -21.98 -4.52
CA HIS A 503 9.12 -23.44 -4.68
C HIS A 503 7.74 -24.00 -4.28
N GLU A 504 7.50 -25.27 -4.59
CA GLU A 504 6.19 -25.94 -4.47
C GLU A 504 5.59 -25.92 -3.06
N LYS A 505 6.42 -26.11 -2.02
CA LYS A 505 5.96 -26.05 -0.62
C LYS A 505 5.32 -24.70 -0.30
N GLN A 506 5.95 -23.61 -0.73
CA GLN A 506 5.42 -22.26 -0.52
C GLN A 506 4.27 -21.90 -1.46
N LEU A 507 4.14 -22.56 -2.62
CA LEU A 507 2.95 -22.40 -3.46
C LEU A 507 1.68 -22.80 -2.68
N ILE A 508 1.74 -23.89 -1.90
CA ILE A 508 0.63 -24.32 -1.04
C ILE A 508 0.26 -23.22 -0.05
N GLU A 509 1.24 -22.58 0.58
CA GLU A 509 1.01 -21.47 1.52
C GLU A 509 0.41 -20.25 0.83
N VAL A 510 0.88 -19.90 -0.37
CA VAL A 510 0.26 -18.86 -1.20
C VAL A 510 -1.21 -19.18 -1.44
N LEU A 511 -1.52 -20.40 -1.89
CA LEU A 511 -2.89 -20.83 -2.20
C LEU A 511 -3.80 -20.85 -0.96
N ASN A 512 -3.26 -21.20 0.22
CA ASN A 512 -3.99 -21.15 1.48
C ASN A 512 -4.33 -19.72 1.93
N ASN A 513 -3.45 -18.76 1.60
CA ASN A 513 -3.53 -17.39 2.09
C ASN A 513 -4.25 -16.43 1.12
N ILE A 514 -4.46 -16.83 -0.14
CA ILE A 514 -5.23 -16.04 -1.09
C ILE A 514 -6.73 -16.33 -0.97
N ASN A 515 -7.55 -15.30 -1.19
CA ASN A 515 -9.00 -15.42 -1.19
C ASN A 515 -9.44 -16.41 -2.30
N THR A 516 -10.37 -17.32 -1.99
CA THR A 516 -10.90 -18.34 -2.91
C THR A 516 -11.53 -17.76 -4.18
N ASN A 517 -11.88 -16.47 -4.18
CA ASN A 517 -12.49 -15.78 -5.32
C ASN A 517 -11.46 -15.21 -6.33
N LYS A 518 -10.17 -15.53 -6.19
CA LYS A 518 -9.14 -15.10 -7.16
C LYS A 518 -9.32 -15.86 -8.48
N ASN A 519 -9.15 -15.14 -9.60
CA ASN A 519 -9.07 -15.74 -10.93
C ASN A 519 -7.66 -16.30 -11.13
N ILE A 520 -7.50 -17.61 -10.97
CA ILE A 520 -6.21 -18.27 -11.15
C ILE A 520 -6.08 -18.75 -12.59
N VAL A 521 -5.00 -18.34 -13.24
CA VAL A 521 -4.58 -18.84 -14.55
C VAL A 521 -3.28 -19.61 -14.36
N VAL A 522 -3.22 -20.84 -14.87
CA VAL A 522 -2.03 -21.69 -14.76
C VAL A 522 -1.43 -21.89 -16.14
N TYR A 523 -0.15 -21.56 -16.28
CA TYR A 523 0.65 -21.85 -17.47
C TYR A 523 1.93 -22.57 -17.03
N THR A 524 1.94 -23.90 -17.07
CA THR A 524 3.06 -24.71 -16.58
C THR A 524 3.19 -25.98 -17.40
N LEU A 525 4.41 -26.46 -17.59
CA LEU A 525 4.68 -27.80 -18.12
C LEU A 525 4.79 -28.85 -17.00
N ASN A 526 4.91 -28.39 -15.76
CA ASN A 526 5.01 -29.24 -14.59
C ASN A 526 3.62 -29.64 -14.06
N LYS A 527 3.28 -30.93 -14.23
CA LYS A 527 2.02 -31.54 -13.76
C LYS A 527 1.85 -31.51 -12.24
N GLU A 528 2.94 -31.45 -11.47
CA GLU A 528 2.84 -31.37 -10.00
C GLU A 528 2.26 -30.02 -9.56
N ILE A 529 2.70 -28.92 -10.19
CA ILE A 529 2.13 -27.58 -9.96
C ILE A 529 0.63 -27.56 -10.30
N GLU A 530 0.26 -28.11 -11.46
CA GLU A 530 -1.14 -28.21 -11.87
C GLU A 530 -1.99 -28.99 -10.85
N ASN A 531 -1.48 -30.14 -10.40
CA ASN A 531 -2.15 -30.98 -9.39
C ASN A 531 -2.26 -30.30 -8.02
N ILE A 532 -1.28 -29.46 -7.64
CA ILE A 532 -1.37 -28.64 -6.43
C ILE A 532 -2.52 -27.64 -6.58
N VAL A 533 -2.56 -26.87 -7.67
CA VAL A 533 -3.60 -25.84 -7.88
C VAL A 533 -5.00 -26.46 -7.93
N LYS A 534 -5.17 -27.61 -8.62
CA LYS A 534 -6.42 -28.41 -8.61
C LYS A 534 -6.90 -28.76 -7.20
N LYS A 535 -5.95 -28.96 -6.28
CA LYS A 535 -6.11 -29.10 -4.82
C LYS A 535 -7.01 -28.05 -4.18
N TYR A 536 -6.76 -26.79 -4.54
CA TYR A 536 -7.12 -25.62 -3.74
C TYR A 536 -8.17 -24.74 -4.38
N ASN A 537 -8.31 -24.78 -5.71
CA ASN A 537 -9.29 -23.96 -6.41
C ASN A 537 -9.98 -24.79 -7.48
N SER A 538 -11.31 -24.86 -7.43
CA SER A 538 -12.12 -25.52 -8.45
C SER A 538 -12.36 -24.62 -9.67
N ASN A 539 -12.11 -23.32 -9.57
CA ASN A 539 -12.29 -22.32 -10.64
C ASN A 539 -10.93 -21.75 -11.08
N PHE A 540 -10.10 -22.56 -11.71
CA PHE A 540 -8.86 -22.11 -12.33
C PHE A 540 -8.86 -22.44 -13.83
N LYS A 541 -8.16 -21.61 -14.61
CA LYS A 541 -8.04 -21.78 -16.06
C LYS A 541 -6.67 -22.32 -16.39
N ILE A 542 -6.60 -23.39 -17.20
CA ILE A 542 -5.33 -23.93 -17.69
C ILE A 542 -5.07 -23.37 -19.09
N LEU A 543 -3.93 -22.73 -19.25
CA LEU A 543 -3.35 -22.42 -20.56
C LEU A 543 -2.46 -23.56 -20.99
N THR A 544 -2.91 -24.30 -21.99
CA THR A 544 -2.14 -25.42 -22.56
C THR A 544 -1.05 -24.94 -23.53
N GLU A 545 -0.03 -25.77 -23.78
CA GLU A 545 0.99 -25.56 -24.82
C GLU A 545 0.36 -25.33 -26.21
N ASN A 546 -0.78 -25.98 -26.48
CA ASN A 546 -1.54 -25.87 -27.73
C ASN A 546 -2.44 -24.64 -27.81
N ASN A 547 -2.29 -23.69 -26.91
CA ASN A 547 -2.95 -22.40 -26.95
C ASN A 547 -4.46 -22.38 -26.67
N GLU A 548 -5.05 -23.45 -26.11
CA GLU A 548 -6.45 -23.46 -25.67
C GLU A 548 -6.58 -23.15 -24.18
N ILE A 549 -7.57 -22.32 -23.82
CA ILE A 549 -8.00 -22.14 -22.43
C ILE A 549 -8.97 -23.28 -22.13
N LEU A 550 -8.54 -24.22 -21.30
CA LEU A 550 -9.45 -25.21 -20.74
C LEU A 550 -10.03 -24.63 -19.45
N ASN A 551 -11.36 -24.54 -19.39
CA ASN A 551 -12.08 -24.38 -18.14
C ASN A 551 -12.30 -25.80 -17.60
N ASP A 552 -11.72 -26.12 -16.44
CA ASP A 552 -12.09 -27.32 -15.68
C ASP A 552 -13.35 -27.03 -14.83
#